data_AF-A0A2M8JZ03-F1
#
_entry.id   AF-A0A2M8JZ03-F1
#
_cell.length_a   1.000
_cell.length_b   1.000
_cell.length_c   1.000
_cell.angle_alpha   90.00
_cell.angle_beta   90.00
_cell.angle_gamma   90.00
#
_symmetry.space_group_name_H-M   'P 1'
#
loop_
_entity.id
_entity.type
_entity.pdbx_description
1 polymer ?
#
loop_
_entity_poly.entity_id
_entity_poly.type
_entity_poly.pdbx_seq_one_letter_code
_entity_poly.pdbx_strand_id
1 'polypeptide(L)' 'MSENSKFISGLLLGALAGTALALYLNSEKGKELIANLNIEADHLKEDMHEGYDTAKEGVDELLTKARNLVKELEQKINHV' A
#
# COMPACT_ATOMS: atom_id res chain seq x y z
N MET A 1 20.11 2.86 -11.82
CA MET A 1 18.88 2.03 -11.83
C MET A 1 17.72 2.88 -12.32
N SER A 2 16.91 2.36 -13.26
CA SER A 2 15.74 3.06 -13.79
C SER A 2 14.69 3.29 -12.68
N GLU A 3 14.00 4.43 -12.70
CA GLU A 3 12.94 4.78 -11.74
C GLU A 3 11.85 3.70 -11.65
N ASN A 4 11.55 3.05 -12.78
CA ASN A 4 10.56 1.99 -12.87
C ASN A 4 10.93 0.76 -12.01
N SER A 5 12.22 0.41 -11.99
CA SER A 5 12.73 -0.70 -11.18
C SER A 5 12.65 -0.40 -9.68
N LYS A 6 12.87 0.87 -9.29
CA LYS A 6 12.69 1.30 -7.89
C LYS A 6 11.21 1.25 -7.48
N PHE A 7 10.31 1.69 -8.36
CA PHE A 7 8.87 1.64 -8.11
C PHE A 7 8.36 0.20 -7.97
N ILE A 8 8.69 -0.71 -8.90
CA ILE A 8 8.29 -2.13 -8.81
C ILE A 8 8.82 -2.75 -7.52
N SER A 9 10.10 -2.52 -7.21
CA SER A 9 10.71 -3.06 -5.99
C SER A 9 10.02 -2.52 -4.74
N GLY A 10 9.69 -1.22 -4.72
CA GLY A 10 8.92 -0.59 -3.66
C GLY A 10 7.52 -1.17 -3.52
N LEU A 11 6.81 -1.37 -4.63
CA LEU A 11 5.47 -1.98 -4.65
C LEU A 11 5.50 -3.42 -4.13
N LEU A 12 6.47 -4.23 -4.56
CA LEU A 12 6.64 -5.61 -4.09
C LEU A 12 6.97 -5.67 -2.60
N LEU A 13 7.90 -4.82 -2.14
CA LEU A 13 8.21 -4.71 -0.71
C LEU A 13 6.99 -4.27 0.09
N GLY A 14 6.22 -3.30 -0.41
CA GLY A 14 4.97 -2.84 0.19
C GLY A 14 3.92 -3.95 0.29
N ALA A 15 3.75 -4.75 -0.76
CA ALA A 15 2.84 -5.89 -0.74
C ALA A 15 3.28 -6.98 0.25
N LEU A 16 4.58 -7.27 0.34
CA LEU A 16 5.11 -8.23 1.32
C LEU A 16 4.95 -7.72 2.76
N ALA A 17 5.25 -6.45 3.01
CA ALA A 17 5.04 -5.84 4.31
C ALA A 17 3.54 -5.81 4.69
N GLY A 18 2.67 -5.42 3.75
CA GLY A 18 1.23 -5.38 3.95
C GLY A 18 0.62 -6.75 4.22
N THR A 19 1.05 -7.79 3.50
CA THR A 19 0.59 -9.17 3.73
C THR A 19 1.09 -9.73 5.06
N ALA A 20 2.35 -9.48 5.43
CA ALA A 20 2.89 -9.87 6.73
C ALA A 20 2.13 -9.20 7.88
N LEU A 21 1.85 -7.90 7.76
CA LEU A 21 1.04 -7.17 8.73
C LEU A 21 -0.39 -7.73 8.78
N ALA A 22 -1.04 -7.98 7.65
CA ALA A 22 -2.39 -8.54 7.62
C ALA A 22 -2.46 -9.93 8.28
N LEU A 23 -1.46 -10.78 8.06
CA LEU A 23 -1.35 -12.09 8.72
C LEU A 23 -1.11 -11.93 10.22
N TYR A 24 -0.23 -11.02 10.62
CA TYR A 24 0.03 -10.73 12.01
C TYR A 24 -1.21 -10.22 12.74
N LEU A 25 -1.93 -9.26 12.14
CA LEU A 25 -3.18 -8.70 12.69
C LEU A 25 -4.30 -9.75 12.81
N ASN A 26 -4.32 -10.76 11.94
CA ASN A 26 -5.26 -11.87 12.03
C ASN A 26 -4.92 -12.92 13.12
N SER A 27 -3.69 -12.91 13.64
CA SER A 27 -3.28 -13.78 14.75
C SER A 27 -3.94 -13.36 16.07
N GLU A 28 -3.95 -14.23 17.08
CA GLU A 28 -4.50 -13.91 18.41
C GLU A 28 -3.85 -12.66 19.04
N LYS A 29 -2.51 -12.55 18.91
CA LYS A 29 -1.75 -11.37 19.38
C LYS A 29 -2.09 -10.10 18.59
N GLY A 30 -2.35 -10.24 17.30
CA GLY A 30 -2.78 -9.12 16.45
C GLY A 30 -4.17 -8.61 16.81
N LYS A 31 -5.11 -9.52 17.09
CA LYS A 31 -6.46 -9.16 17.55
C LYS A 31 -6.44 -8.45 18.90
N GLU A 32 -5.59 -8.88 19.82
CA GLU A 32 -5.40 -8.23 21.12
C GLU A 32 -4.77 -6.82 20.95
N LEU A 33 -3.80 -6.67 20.05
CA LEU A 33 -3.24 -5.37 19.68
C LEU A 33 -4.31 -4.43 19.12
N ILE A 34 -5.14 -4.90 18.18
CA ILE A 34 -6.24 -4.10 17.62
C ILE A 34 -7.25 -3.73 18.72
N ALA A 35 -7.60 -4.67 19.60
CA ALA A 35 -8.53 -4.41 20.70
C ALA A 35 -8.01 -3.31 21.64
N ASN A 36 -6.70 -3.30 21.91
CA ASN A 36 -6.06 -2.27 22.73
C ASN A 36 -5.95 -0.91 22.00
N LEU A 37 -5.81 -0.91 20.66
CA LEU A 37 -5.78 0.32 19.84
C LEU A 37 -7.18 0.91 19.59
N ASN A 38 -8.25 0.12 19.70
CA ASN A 38 -9.62 0.54 19.42
C ASN A 38 -10.14 1.62 20.40
N ILE A 39 -9.44 1.87 21.51
CA ILE A 39 -9.76 2.92 22.48
C ILE A 39 -9.28 4.32 22.01
N GLU A 40 -8.35 4.40 21.04
CA GLU A 40 -7.80 5.68 20.53
C GLU A 40 -8.30 6.07 19.12
N ALA A 41 -9.10 5.21 18.48
CA ALA A 41 -9.54 5.40 17.09
C ALA A 41 -10.45 6.63 16.88
N ASP A 42 -11.24 7.00 17.87
CA ASP A 42 -12.14 8.16 17.78
C ASP A 42 -11.38 9.49 17.70
N HIS A 43 -10.18 9.58 18.28
CA HIS A 43 -9.31 10.75 18.16
C HIS A 43 -8.45 10.72 16.88
N LEU A 44 -8.01 9.54 16.45
CA LEU A 44 -7.24 9.42 15.20
C LEU A 44 -8.05 9.76 13.96
N LYS A 45 -9.36 9.49 13.95
CA LYS A 45 -10.21 9.65 12.77
C LYS A 45 -10.31 11.11 12.29
N GLU A 46 -10.24 12.06 13.21
CA GLU A 46 -10.29 13.50 12.90
C GLU A 46 -8.99 13.96 12.21
N ASP A 47 -7.83 13.57 12.72
CA ASP A 47 -6.51 13.83 12.11
C ASP A 47 -6.30 13.05 10.80
N MET A 48 -6.87 11.85 10.68
CA MET A 48 -6.83 11.08 9.45
C MET A 48 -7.65 11.72 8.34
N HIS A 49 -8.66 12.52 8.64
CA HIS A 49 -9.57 13.03 7.61
C HIS A 49 -8.87 14.01 6.66
N GLU A 50 -7.93 14.81 7.17
CA GLU A 50 -7.14 15.77 6.39
C GLU A 50 -6.03 15.06 5.57
N GLY A 51 -5.39 14.04 6.17
CA GLY A 51 -4.40 13.21 5.48
C GLY A 51 -5.01 12.26 4.45
N TYR A 52 -6.28 11.89 4.61
CA TYR A 52 -6.96 10.92 3.75
C TYR A 52 -7.12 11.43 2.31
N ASP A 53 -7.46 12.71 2.12
CA ASP A 53 -7.61 13.27 0.79
C ASP A 53 -6.27 13.32 0.04
N THR A 54 -5.19 13.67 0.74
CA THR A 54 -3.82 13.61 0.17
C THR A 54 -3.38 12.17 -0.11
N ALA A 55 -3.70 11.24 0.80
CA ALA A 55 -3.41 9.83 0.61
C ALA A 55 -4.19 9.25 -0.58
N LYS A 56 -5.43 9.69 -0.78
CA LYS A 56 -6.26 9.28 -1.91
C LYS A 56 -5.63 9.73 -3.24
N GLU A 57 -5.20 10.98 -3.34
CA GLU A 57 -4.49 11.49 -4.52
C GLU A 57 -3.19 10.70 -4.78
N GLY A 58 -2.41 10.43 -3.72
CA GLY A 58 -1.19 9.62 -3.83
C GLY A 58 -1.47 8.17 -4.27
N VAL A 59 -2.57 7.57 -3.80
CA VAL A 59 -3.00 6.22 -4.23
C VAL A 59 -3.44 6.22 -5.70
N ASP A 60 -4.16 7.24 -6.16
CA ASP A 60 -4.56 7.36 -7.57
C ASP A 60 -3.33 7.52 -8.49
N GLU A 61 -2.30 8.25 -8.05
CA GLU A 61 -1.03 8.35 -8.77
C GLU A 61 -0.28 7.00 -8.78
N LEU A 62 -0.21 6.30 -7.65
CA LEU A 62 0.36 4.94 -7.56
C LEU A 62 -0.37 3.95 -8.48
N LEU A 63 -1.71 4.00 -8.53
CA LEU A 63 -2.52 3.17 -9.43
C LEU A 63 -2.24 3.48 -10.89
N THR A 64 -2.09 4.76 -11.23
CA THR A 64 -1.75 5.19 -12.59
C THR A 64 -0.35 4.69 -12.99
N LYS A 65 0.64 4.83 -12.12
CA LYS A 65 2.00 4.31 -12.32
C LYS A 65 2.01 2.79 -12.47
N ALA A 66 1.25 2.08 -11.64
CA ALA A 66 1.11 0.62 -11.72
C ALA A 66 0.49 0.18 -13.06
N ARG A 67 -0.57 0.86 -13.53
CA ARG A 67 -1.19 0.58 -14.84
C ARG A 67 -0.22 0.82 -15.99
N ASN A 68 0.54 1.91 -15.96
CA ASN A 68 1.54 2.20 -17.00
C ASN A 68 2.65 1.16 -17.00
N LEU A 69 3.08 0.71 -15.83
CA LEU A 69 4.03 -0.39 -15.68
C LEU A 69 3.57 -1.69 -16.32
N VAL A 70 2.31 -2.09 -16.07
CA VAL A 70 1.73 -3.29 -16.69
C VAL A 70 1.75 -3.16 -18.22
N LYS A 71 1.33 -2.00 -18.75
CA LYS A 71 1.37 -1.74 -20.19
C LYS A 71 2.79 -1.80 -20.76
N GLU A 72 3.77 -1.21 -20.09
CA GLU A 72 5.17 -1.26 -20.51
C GLU A 72 5.72 -2.69 -20.50
N LEU A 73 5.35 -3.50 -19.49
CA LEU A 73 5.73 -4.91 -19.43
C LEU A 73 5.09 -5.71 -20.56
N GLU A 74 3.79 -5.54 -20.81
CA GLU A 74 3.07 -6.18 -21.93
C GLU A 74 3.68 -5.82 -23.28
N GLN A 75 3.97 -4.54 -23.51
CA GLN A 75 4.61 -4.08 -24.74
C GLN A 75 6.00 -4.67 -24.92
N LYS A 76 6.79 -4.74 -23.83
CA LYS A 76 8.13 -5.31 -23.87
C LYS A 76 8.13 -6.83 -24.09
N ILE A 77 7.13 -7.55 -23.57
CA ILE A 77 6.94 -8.98 -23.80
C ILE A 77 6.51 -9.26 -25.25
N ASN A 78 5.63 -8.43 -25.82
CA ASN A 78 5.16 -8.61 -27.20
C ASN A 78 6.19 -8.23 -28.29
N HIS A 79 7.31 -7.60 -27.94
CA HIS A 79 8.40 -7.23 -28.84
C HIS A 79 9.66 -8.11 -28.68
N VAL A 80 9.60 -9.16 -27.85
CA VAL A 80 10.62 -10.21 -27.69
C VAL A 80 10.11 -11.49 -28.33
#